data_AF-A0A371QKW1-F1
#
_entry.id   AF-A0A371QKW1-F1
#
_cell.length_a   1.000
_cell.length_b   1.000
_cell.length_c   1.000
_cell.angle_alpha   90.00
_cell.angle_beta   90.00
_cell.angle_gamma   90.00
#
_symmetry.space_group_name_H-M   'P 1'
#
loop_
_entity.id
_entity.type
_entity.pdbx_description
1 polymer ?
#
loop_
_entity_poly.entity_id
_entity_poly.type
_entity_poly.pdbx_seq_one_letter_code
_entity_poly.pdbx_strand_id
1 'polypeptide(L)'
;MNDHTSLFTFFSLLLLLITGCSTHSLVSQEPVPEESPDYTLFFYIHGDSDYLFHQSGGEAIHADEHALDKALNAAKKAETGEVYIFHHRAEKNFLGLIPRRKSQFYHFQNGQEIQRIKYRRSSDDLFMEAENRLHALYGSDPDPADKPAYFLYFGHEIPLEVHRGYNASHSNTVVDTKAFATGLSAFIGEDHSYDLVALSSCSNGTPAMAKYLQETARYLLASPQNLHLSHINFTSLELLNESPDIDPGHLAEKIAAESYDRLTESVQTVVSLAVYDLEVTGGYIEELYSKTREYLNHETPNLFKENRDCIELPFFDKDQYSDGVRLFYRPPRFGSRSSSETHSGWGCKIVD
;
A
#
# COMPACT_ATOMS: atom_id res chain seq x y z
N MET A 1 29.87 -0.14 -60.29
CA MET A 1 30.49 -1.14 -59.40
C MET A 1 30.51 -0.56 -58.00
N ASN A 2 29.96 -1.31 -57.03
CA ASN A 2 30.09 -1.14 -55.57
C ASN A 2 29.15 -0.18 -54.80
N ASP A 3 27.82 -0.23 -55.01
CA ASP A 3 26.85 0.37 -54.06
C ASP A 3 25.90 -0.64 -53.39
N HIS A 4 25.89 -1.91 -53.81
CA HIS A 4 24.98 -2.92 -53.24
C HIS A 4 25.45 -3.53 -51.91
N THR A 5 26.71 -3.33 -51.52
CA THR A 5 27.28 -3.86 -50.27
C THR A 5 26.91 -3.04 -49.03
N SER A 6 26.59 -1.75 -49.19
CA SER A 6 26.21 -0.85 -48.09
C SER A 6 24.76 -1.08 -47.60
N LEU A 7 23.84 -1.32 -48.53
CA LEU A 7 22.43 -1.53 -48.19
C LEU A 7 22.21 -2.85 -47.43
N PHE A 8 22.97 -3.89 -47.80
CA PHE A 8 22.86 -5.22 -47.18
C PHE A 8 23.39 -5.24 -45.75
N THR A 9 24.48 -4.51 -45.47
CA THR A 9 25.04 -4.41 -44.11
C THR A 9 24.12 -3.63 -43.17
N PHE A 10 23.45 -2.58 -43.66
CA PHE A 10 22.47 -1.83 -42.86
C PHE A 10 21.24 -2.69 -42.50
N PHE A 11 20.76 -3.51 -43.45
CA PHE A 11 19.61 -4.41 -43.22
C PHE A 11 19.95 -5.55 -42.24
N SER A 12 21.16 -6.11 -42.32
CA SER A 12 21.62 -7.14 -41.38
C SER A 12 21.81 -6.61 -39.95
N LEU A 13 22.29 -5.37 -39.78
CA LEU A 13 22.41 -4.74 -38.47
C LEU A 13 21.04 -4.47 -37.83
N LEU A 14 20.06 -4.06 -38.65
CA LEU A 14 18.69 -3.82 -38.20
C LEU A 14 18.00 -5.15 -37.81
N LEU A 15 18.20 -6.23 -38.58
CA LEU A 15 17.63 -7.55 -38.22
C LEU A 15 18.22 -8.11 -36.91
N LEU A 16 19.52 -7.92 -36.65
CA LEU A 16 20.17 -8.32 -35.39
C LEU A 16 19.64 -7.53 -34.18
N LEU A 17 19.17 -6.30 -34.37
CA LEU A 17 18.53 -5.51 -33.32
C LEU A 17 17.09 -5.94 -33.03
N ILE A 18 16.41 -6.58 -34.00
CA ILE A 18 15.00 -7.02 -33.87
C ILE A 18 14.91 -8.45 -33.31
N THR A 19 15.93 -9.30 -33.51
CA THR A 19 15.96 -10.68 -32.98
C THR A 19 16.50 -10.81 -31.55
N GLY A 20 16.68 -9.69 -30.83
CA GLY A 20 16.90 -9.68 -29.38
C GLY A 20 15.65 -10.12 -28.63
N CYS A 21 15.25 -11.38 -28.80
CA CYS A 21 14.15 -12.02 -28.11
C CYS A 21 14.29 -11.79 -26.60
N SER A 22 13.28 -11.15 -26.02
CA SER A 22 13.09 -10.98 -24.60
C SER A 22 13.11 -12.34 -23.91
N THR A 23 14.28 -12.73 -23.42
CA THR A 23 14.45 -13.92 -22.60
C THR A 23 13.75 -13.63 -21.28
N HIS A 24 12.52 -14.12 -21.11
CA HIS A 24 11.96 -14.28 -19.78
C HIS A 24 12.90 -15.23 -19.05
N SER A 25 13.68 -14.72 -18.10
CA SER A 25 14.42 -15.59 -17.19
C SER A 25 13.39 -16.25 -16.29
N LEU A 26 12.87 -17.40 -16.73
CA LEU A 26 12.28 -18.35 -15.82
C LEU A 26 13.39 -18.70 -14.84
N VAL A 27 13.26 -18.21 -13.61
CA VAL A 27 14.10 -18.70 -12.50
C VAL A 27 13.89 -20.20 -12.46
N SER A 28 14.97 -20.96 -12.34
CA SER A 28 14.93 -22.42 -12.27
C SER A 28 13.91 -22.81 -11.19
N GLN A 29 12.85 -23.50 -11.59
CA GLN A 29 11.83 -23.98 -10.66
C GLN A 29 12.50 -25.02 -9.77
N GLU A 30 12.94 -24.61 -8.59
CA GLU A 30 13.12 -25.56 -7.49
C GLU A 30 11.74 -26.19 -7.20
N PRO A 31 11.70 -27.48 -6.80
CA PRO A 31 10.44 -28.14 -6.51
C PRO A 31 9.67 -27.31 -5.46
N VAL A 32 8.43 -26.97 -5.80
CA VAL A 32 7.52 -26.26 -4.89
C VAL A 32 7.44 -27.06 -3.59
N PRO A 33 7.64 -26.44 -2.42
CA PRO A 33 7.47 -27.11 -1.14
C PRO A 33 6.11 -27.82 -1.07
N GLU A 34 6.08 -29.08 -0.59
CA GLU A 34 4.83 -29.85 -0.49
C GLU A 34 3.88 -29.31 0.60
N GLU A 35 4.39 -28.48 1.53
CA GLU A 35 3.61 -27.94 2.64
C GLU A 35 2.80 -26.71 2.23
N SER A 36 1.49 -26.78 2.53
CA SER A 36 0.53 -25.70 2.31
C SER A 36 0.84 -24.52 3.25
N PRO A 37 0.89 -23.27 2.77
CA PRO A 37 1.15 -22.11 3.62
C PRO A 37 0.07 -21.92 4.70
N ASP A 38 0.43 -21.39 5.87
CA ASP A 38 -0.52 -21.13 6.97
C ASP A 38 -1.21 -19.77 6.83
N TYR A 39 -0.58 -18.79 6.16
CA TYR A 39 -1.09 -17.43 6.00
C TYR A 39 -0.60 -16.80 4.69
N THR A 40 -1.26 -15.71 4.28
CA THR A 40 -0.92 -14.98 3.06
C THR A 40 -0.61 -13.52 3.33
N LEU A 41 0.49 -13.02 2.76
CA LEU A 41 0.88 -11.61 2.80
C LEU A 41 0.86 -10.99 1.40
N PHE A 42 0.22 -9.84 1.27
CA PHE A 42 0.25 -9.01 0.08
C PHE A 42 1.01 -7.71 0.36
N PHE A 43 2.10 -7.46 -0.35
CA PHE A 43 2.81 -6.18 -0.34
C PHE A 43 2.53 -5.44 -1.64
N TYR A 44 1.86 -4.30 -1.58
CA TYR A 44 1.64 -3.42 -2.72
C TYR A 44 2.47 -2.15 -2.56
N ILE A 45 3.54 -2.03 -3.34
CA ILE A 45 4.50 -0.92 -3.29
C ILE A 45 4.29 -0.03 -4.51
N HIS A 46 3.68 1.12 -4.27
CA HIS A 46 3.37 2.16 -5.24
C HIS A 46 4.51 3.17 -5.36
N GLY A 47 5.54 2.85 -6.16
CA GLY A 47 6.76 3.66 -6.36
C GLY A 47 6.76 4.56 -7.61
N ASP A 48 5.61 5.13 -7.99
CA ASP A 48 5.51 5.86 -9.27
C ASP A 48 5.91 7.34 -9.22
N SER A 49 6.31 7.86 -8.04
CA SER A 49 6.51 9.30 -7.82
C SER A 49 7.92 9.71 -7.35
N ASP A 50 8.95 8.87 -7.56
CA ASP A 50 10.36 9.13 -7.18
C ASP A 50 10.50 9.71 -5.75
N TYR A 51 9.68 9.23 -4.81
CA TYR A 51 9.62 9.79 -3.46
C TYR A 51 10.91 9.51 -2.68
N LEU A 52 11.50 10.58 -2.17
CA LEU A 52 12.72 10.55 -1.37
C LEU A 52 12.43 10.99 0.05
N PHE A 53 13.14 10.38 0.99
CA PHE A 53 13.16 10.83 2.37
C PHE A 53 14.53 10.83 2.98
N HIS A 54 14.70 11.61 4.03
CA HIS A 54 16.00 11.76 4.67
C HIS A 54 16.02 11.03 6.01
N GLN A 55 17.05 10.22 6.23
CA GLN A 55 17.33 9.69 7.57
C GLN A 55 17.89 10.79 8.49
N SER A 56 18.05 10.48 9.78
CA SER A 56 18.62 11.40 10.77
C SER A 56 20.02 11.91 10.39
N GLY A 57 20.79 11.13 9.63
CA GLY A 57 22.10 11.52 9.07
C GLY A 57 22.03 12.40 7.80
N GLY A 58 20.83 12.70 7.29
CA GLY A 58 20.62 13.48 6.07
C GLY A 58 20.78 12.68 4.77
N GLU A 59 20.93 11.36 4.83
CA GLU A 59 20.97 10.49 3.65
C GLU A 59 19.58 10.40 3.00
N ALA A 60 19.51 10.70 1.70
CA ALA A 60 18.29 10.56 0.92
C ALA A 60 18.07 9.11 0.50
N ILE A 61 16.88 8.58 0.79
CA ILE A 61 16.47 7.21 0.52
C ILE A 61 15.24 7.21 -0.37
N HIS A 62 15.28 6.41 -1.43
CA HIS A 62 14.12 6.10 -2.26
C HIS A 62 13.16 5.21 -1.48
N ALA A 63 11.95 5.72 -1.22
CA ALA A 63 11.03 5.05 -0.31
C ALA A 63 10.48 3.74 -0.87
N ASP A 64 10.26 3.66 -2.18
CA ASP A 64 9.79 2.47 -2.88
C ASP A 64 10.84 1.35 -2.84
N GLU A 65 12.10 1.64 -3.15
CA GLU A 65 13.18 0.64 -3.07
C GLU A 65 13.41 0.18 -1.63
N HIS A 66 13.36 1.09 -0.66
CA HIS A 66 13.49 0.73 0.75
C HIS A 66 12.30 -0.10 1.25
N ALA A 67 11.08 0.18 0.78
CA ALA A 67 9.91 -0.66 1.06
C ALA A 67 10.06 -2.05 0.41
N LEU A 68 10.57 -2.12 -0.83
CA LEU A 68 10.84 -3.38 -1.51
C LEU A 68 11.86 -4.23 -0.75
N ASP A 69 12.99 -3.65 -0.35
CA ASP A 69 14.02 -4.38 0.38
C ASP A 69 13.48 -5.00 1.67
N LYS A 70 12.65 -4.24 2.40
CA LYS A 70 12.00 -4.75 3.60
C LYS A 70 10.97 -5.84 3.28
N ALA A 71 10.14 -5.66 2.25
CA ALA A 71 9.15 -6.66 1.83
C ALA A 71 9.83 -7.96 1.40
N LEU A 72 10.93 -7.89 0.64
CA LEU A 72 11.73 -9.06 0.26
C LEU A 72 12.37 -9.74 1.48
N ASN A 73 12.80 -8.98 2.48
CA ASN A 73 13.33 -9.54 3.73
C ASN A 73 12.22 -10.23 4.54
N ALA A 74 11.03 -9.63 4.64
CA ALA A 74 9.88 -10.26 5.29
C ALA A 74 9.47 -11.55 4.56
N ALA A 75 9.42 -11.53 3.23
CA ALA A 75 9.07 -12.69 2.42
C ALA A 75 10.04 -13.87 2.62
N LYS A 76 11.34 -13.60 2.72
CA LYS A 76 12.35 -14.64 3.00
C LYS A 76 12.25 -15.23 4.41
N LYS A 77 11.69 -14.48 5.36
CA LYS A 77 11.48 -14.90 6.74
C LYS A 77 10.11 -15.54 6.98
N ALA A 78 9.22 -15.55 5.98
CA ALA A 78 7.90 -16.15 6.08
C ALA A 78 8.00 -17.67 5.86
N GLU A 79 8.52 -18.40 6.84
CA GLU A 79 8.86 -19.82 6.77
C GLU A 79 7.64 -20.73 6.54
N THR A 80 6.45 -20.29 6.97
CA THR A 80 5.18 -21.01 6.71
C THR A 80 4.18 -20.18 5.91
N GLY A 81 4.59 -19.04 5.37
CA GLY A 81 3.69 -18.11 4.68
C GLY A 81 3.81 -18.12 3.16
N GLU A 82 2.76 -17.64 2.50
CA GLU A 82 2.79 -17.26 1.08
C GLU A 82 2.84 -15.74 0.95
N VAL A 83 3.76 -15.22 0.13
CA VAL A 83 3.98 -13.77 0.04
C VAL A 83 3.99 -13.31 -1.41
N TYR A 84 3.14 -12.34 -1.71
CA TYR A 84 3.07 -11.66 -3.00
C TYR A 84 3.54 -10.22 -2.87
N ILE A 85 4.50 -9.82 -3.69
CA ILE A 85 5.03 -8.46 -3.70
C ILE A 85 4.82 -7.85 -5.09
N PHE A 86 4.01 -6.79 -5.15
CA PHE A 86 3.77 -5.99 -6.34
C PHE A 86 4.53 -4.67 -6.18
N HIS A 87 5.59 -4.49 -6.97
CA HIS A 87 6.40 -3.29 -6.96
C HIS A 87 6.23 -2.48 -8.24
N HIS A 88 5.66 -1.30 -8.10
CA HIS A 88 5.47 -0.33 -9.18
C HIS A 88 6.65 0.63 -9.18
N ARG A 89 7.21 0.91 -10.36
CA ARG A 89 8.29 1.87 -10.53
C ARG A 89 7.89 2.93 -11.53
N ALA A 90 8.32 4.17 -11.27
CA ALA A 90 8.14 5.28 -12.20
C ALA A 90 8.66 4.95 -13.61
N GLU A 91 7.93 5.41 -14.62
CA GLU A 91 8.31 5.29 -16.02
C GLU A 91 9.59 6.07 -16.31
N LYS A 92 10.65 5.37 -16.75
CA LYS A 92 11.90 6.01 -17.19
C LYS A 92 12.01 5.95 -18.70
N ASN A 93 12.17 7.11 -19.33
CA ASN A 93 12.39 7.20 -20.77
C ASN A 93 13.85 6.91 -21.10
N PHE A 94 14.11 5.81 -21.83
CA PHE A 94 15.45 5.58 -22.39
C PHE A 94 15.67 6.53 -23.58
N LEU A 95 16.64 7.44 -23.44
CA LEU A 95 16.95 8.48 -24.43
C LEU A 95 15.75 9.35 -24.85
N GLY A 96 14.73 9.46 -24.00
CA GLY A 96 13.50 10.23 -24.32
C GLY A 96 12.57 9.58 -25.33
N LEU A 97 12.90 8.40 -25.87
CA LEU A 97 12.18 7.80 -27.00
C LEU A 97 11.42 6.52 -26.66
N ILE A 98 11.91 5.74 -25.69
CA ILE A 98 11.32 4.44 -25.36
C ILE A 98 11.03 4.39 -23.87
N PRO A 99 9.75 4.49 -23.46
CA PRO A 99 9.38 4.37 -22.07
C PRO A 99 9.66 2.95 -21.57
N ARG A 100 10.42 2.84 -20.50
CA ARG A 100 10.74 1.57 -19.84
C ARG A 100 10.01 1.51 -18.50
N ARG A 101 8.85 0.86 -18.53
CA ARG A 101 8.12 0.42 -17.34
C ARG A 101 8.66 -0.93 -16.90
N LYS A 102 9.05 -1.02 -15.62
CA LYS A 102 9.59 -2.23 -15.00
C LYS A 102 8.90 -2.45 -13.65
N SER A 103 7.57 -2.57 -13.66
CA SER A 103 6.90 -3.16 -12.50
C SER A 103 7.38 -4.59 -12.33
N GLN A 104 7.50 -5.03 -11.07
CA GLN A 104 8.02 -6.32 -10.71
C GLN A 104 7.05 -7.01 -9.77
N PHE A 105 6.76 -8.26 -10.07
CA PHE A 105 6.01 -9.17 -9.22
C PHE A 105 6.99 -10.19 -8.66
N TYR A 106 6.90 -10.43 -7.36
CA TYR A 106 7.63 -11.48 -6.67
C TYR A 106 6.63 -12.36 -5.94
N HIS A 107 6.87 -13.67 -5.97
CA HIS A 107 6.08 -14.66 -5.26
C HIS A 107 7.02 -15.52 -4.45
N PHE A 108 6.77 -15.60 -3.15
CA PHE A 108 7.48 -16.45 -2.22
C PHE A 108 6.52 -17.43 -1.58
N GLN A 109 7.01 -18.62 -1.29
CA GLN A 109 6.33 -19.63 -0.49
C GLN A 109 7.34 -20.22 0.48
N ASN A 110 7.01 -20.26 1.77
CA ASN A 110 7.85 -20.83 2.82
C ASN A 110 9.28 -20.26 2.82
N GLY A 111 9.38 -18.94 2.68
CA GLY A 111 10.66 -18.22 2.64
C GLY A 111 11.43 -18.29 1.30
N GLN A 112 10.97 -19.08 0.33
CA GLN A 112 11.66 -19.31 -0.94
C GLN A 112 11.02 -18.53 -2.09
N GLU A 113 11.83 -17.86 -2.90
CA GLU A 113 11.33 -17.16 -4.10
C GLU A 113 10.96 -18.18 -5.18
N ILE A 114 9.67 -18.34 -5.42
CA ILE A 114 9.15 -19.25 -6.45
C ILE A 114 9.15 -18.56 -7.81
N GLN A 115 8.79 -17.27 -7.84
CA GLN A 115 8.65 -16.54 -9.09
C GLN A 115 9.07 -15.08 -9.01
N ARG A 116 9.58 -14.59 -10.15
CA ARG A 116 9.90 -13.17 -10.35
C ARG A 116 9.55 -12.76 -11.77
N ILE A 117 8.59 -11.86 -11.90
CA ILE A 117 8.03 -11.46 -13.19
C ILE A 117 8.14 -9.96 -13.37
N LYS A 118 8.63 -9.55 -14.55
CA LYS A 118 8.51 -8.16 -14.99
C LYS A 118 7.20 -8.02 -15.74
N TYR A 119 6.38 -7.07 -15.35
CA TYR A 119 5.07 -6.87 -15.96
C TYR A 119 4.80 -5.39 -16.26
N ARG A 120 3.74 -5.14 -17.01
CA ARG A 120 3.27 -3.81 -17.39
C ARG A 120 1.75 -3.78 -17.29
N ARG A 121 1.23 -2.65 -16.84
CA ARG A 121 -0.20 -2.36 -16.86
C ARG A 121 -0.60 -1.81 -18.22
N SER A 122 -1.78 -2.19 -18.68
CA SER A 122 -2.47 -1.53 -19.79
C SER A 122 -2.90 -0.12 -19.38
N SER A 123 -3.06 0.79 -20.33
CA SER A 123 -3.64 2.12 -20.06
C SER A 123 -5.10 2.04 -19.60
N ASP A 124 -5.77 0.95 -19.95
CA ASP A 124 -7.19 0.74 -19.74
C ASP A 124 -7.46 -0.16 -18.51
N ASP A 125 -6.40 -0.66 -17.86
CA ASP A 125 -6.53 -1.45 -16.65
C ASP A 125 -7.12 -0.59 -15.52
N LEU A 126 -8.09 -1.15 -14.82
CA LEU A 126 -8.55 -0.62 -13.54
C LEU A 126 -7.42 -0.66 -12.50
N PHE A 127 -7.59 0.07 -11.40
CA PHE A 127 -6.65 0.04 -10.29
C PHE A 127 -6.48 -1.39 -9.77
N MET A 128 -5.22 -1.84 -9.59
CA MET A 128 -4.83 -3.21 -9.18
C MET A 128 -5.19 -4.36 -10.14
N GLU A 129 -5.80 -4.11 -11.31
CA GLU A 129 -6.30 -5.20 -12.17
C GLU A 129 -5.19 -6.12 -12.69
N ALA A 130 -4.04 -5.57 -13.08
CA ALA A 130 -2.92 -6.38 -13.56
C ALA A 130 -2.32 -7.25 -12.46
N GLU A 131 -2.26 -6.72 -11.25
CA GLU A 131 -1.78 -7.41 -10.06
C GLU A 131 -2.73 -8.55 -9.67
N ASN A 132 -4.04 -8.32 -9.73
CA ASN A 132 -5.07 -9.35 -9.53
C ASN A 132 -4.92 -10.50 -10.53
N ARG A 133 -4.69 -10.19 -11.81
CA ARG A 133 -4.45 -11.23 -12.84
C ARG A 133 -3.16 -12.02 -12.58
N LEU A 134 -2.11 -11.38 -12.06
CA LEU A 134 -0.87 -12.07 -11.70
C LEU A 134 -1.08 -12.97 -10.47
N HIS A 135 -1.78 -12.49 -9.45
CA HIS A 135 -2.16 -13.30 -8.29
C HIS A 135 -2.97 -14.53 -8.72
N ALA A 136 -4.03 -14.35 -9.51
CA ALA A 136 -4.86 -15.45 -9.97
C ALA A 136 -4.11 -16.47 -10.85
N LEU A 137 -3.05 -16.05 -11.55
CA LEU A 137 -2.25 -16.94 -12.42
C LEU A 137 -1.20 -17.74 -11.64
N TYR A 138 -0.69 -17.19 -10.54
CA TYR A 138 0.51 -17.70 -9.88
C TYR A 138 0.34 -18.06 -8.42
N GLY A 139 -0.78 -17.70 -7.81
CA GLY A 139 -1.06 -18.05 -6.45
C GLY A 139 -1.36 -19.53 -6.26
N SER A 140 -1.02 -20.04 -5.07
CA SER A 140 -1.43 -21.38 -4.65
C SER A 140 -2.96 -21.46 -4.53
N ASP A 141 -3.51 -22.68 -4.65
CA ASP A 141 -4.94 -23.04 -4.80
C ASP A 141 -5.96 -22.05 -4.16
N PRO A 142 -7.11 -21.77 -4.81
CA PRO A 142 -7.95 -20.60 -4.60
C PRO A 142 -8.94 -20.75 -3.44
N ASP A 143 -8.58 -21.45 -2.36
CA ASP A 143 -9.39 -21.40 -1.14
C ASP A 143 -8.70 -20.55 -0.07
N PRO A 144 -8.63 -19.21 -0.27
CA PRO A 144 -8.19 -18.29 0.77
C PRO A 144 -9.16 -18.26 1.96
N ALA A 145 -10.32 -18.95 1.89
CA ALA A 145 -11.33 -18.93 2.95
C ALA A 145 -10.82 -19.42 4.30
N ASP A 146 -9.83 -20.31 4.30
CA ASP A 146 -9.37 -20.98 5.51
C ASP A 146 -8.10 -20.37 6.11
N LYS A 147 -7.50 -19.35 5.49
CA LYS A 147 -6.18 -18.84 5.89
C LYS A 147 -6.19 -17.34 6.15
N PRO A 148 -5.52 -16.88 7.22
CA PRO A 148 -5.39 -15.45 7.48
C PRO A 148 -4.70 -14.71 6.35
N ALA A 149 -5.25 -13.57 5.96
CA ALA A 149 -4.75 -12.75 4.85
C ALA A 149 -4.46 -11.31 5.29
N TYR A 150 -3.26 -10.83 5.00
CA TYR A 150 -2.82 -9.49 5.40
C TYR A 150 -2.36 -8.68 4.19
N PHE A 151 -2.87 -7.46 4.04
CA PHE A 151 -2.52 -6.56 2.95
C PHE A 151 -1.76 -5.34 3.46
N LEU A 152 -0.60 -5.06 2.89
CA LEU A 152 0.26 -3.93 3.24
C LEU A 152 0.47 -3.03 2.02
N TYR A 153 -0.05 -1.81 2.09
CA TYR A 153 0.11 -0.77 1.08
C TYR A 153 1.26 0.19 1.44
N PHE A 154 2.17 0.44 0.49
CA PHE A 154 3.25 1.41 0.61
C PHE A 154 3.17 2.38 -0.56
N GLY A 155 2.77 3.62 -0.31
CA GLY A 155 2.53 4.56 -1.41
C GLY A 155 2.10 5.92 -0.91
N HIS A 156 1.76 6.80 -1.84
CA HIS A 156 1.22 8.12 -1.52
C HIS A 156 -0.18 8.01 -0.90
N GLU A 157 -0.69 9.14 -0.41
CA GLU A 157 -2.07 9.24 0.09
C GLU A 157 -3.06 8.77 -0.98
N ILE A 158 -3.86 7.76 -0.67
CA ILE A 158 -4.97 7.34 -1.53
C ILE A 158 -6.02 8.45 -1.51
N PRO A 159 -6.39 9.05 -2.66
CA PRO A 159 -7.28 10.20 -2.66
C PRO A 159 -8.71 9.79 -2.26
N LEU A 160 -9.43 10.72 -1.62
CA LEU A 160 -10.82 10.50 -1.21
C LEU A 160 -11.75 10.40 -2.44
N GLU A 161 -11.55 11.30 -3.40
CA GLU A 161 -12.31 11.37 -4.64
C GLU A 161 -11.41 11.15 -5.88
N VAL A 162 -12.06 10.97 -7.03
CA VAL A 162 -11.41 10.72 -8.31
C VAL A 162 -10.37 11.80 -8.62
N HIS A 163 -9.10 11.42 -8.53
CA HIS A 163 -7.99 12.31 -8.90
C HIS A 163 -7.30 11.83 -10.18
N ARG A 164 -7.47 12.58 -11.27
CA ARG A 164 -6.72 12.31 -12.52
C ARG A 164 -5.26 12.70 -12.33
N GLY A 165 -4.35 11.86 -12.82
CA GLY A 165 -2.91 12.10 -12.67
C GLY A 165 -2.33 11.69 -11.31
N TYR A 166 -3.11 11.03 -10.44
CA TYR A 166 -2.59 10.40 -9.22
C TYR A 166 -1.43 9.45 -9.54
N ASN A 167 -1.62 8.63 -10.57
CA ASN A 167 -0.55 7.77 -11.07
C ASN A 167 0.27 8.51 -12.13
N ALA A 168 1.49 8.95 -11.81
CA ALA A 168 2.33 9.69 -12.76
C ALA A 168 2.60 8.86 -14.05
N SER A 169 2.76 7.55 -13.90
CA SER A 169 3.00 6.63 -15.02
C SER A 169 1.71 6.14 -15.71
N HIS A 170 0.55 6.32 -15.09
CA HIS A 170 -0.76 5.90 -15.61
C HIS A 170 -1.82 6.96 -15.30
N SER A 171 -1.64 8.17 -15.84
CA SER A 171 -2.46 9.34 -15.49
C SER A 171 -3.96 9.18 -15.76
N ASN A 172 -4.33 8.23 -16.62
CA ASN A 172 -5.72 7.91 -16.98
C ASN A 172 -6.36 6.91 -16.00
N THR A 173 -5.58 6.18 -15.22
CA THR A 173 -6.12 5.29 -14.19
C THR A 173 -6.75 6.14 -13.10
N VAL A 174 -8.05 5.97 -12.92
CA VAL A 174 -8.79 6.56 -11.82
C VAL A 174 -8.41 5.82 -10.54
N VAL A 175 -7.93 6.58 -9.56
CA VAL A 175 -7.70 6.09 -8.20
C VAL A 175 -8.45 7.00 -7.26
N ASP A 176 -9.23 6.37 -6.39
CA ASP A 176 -9.89 6.96 -5.22
C ASP A 176 -10.04 5.86 -4.16
N THR A 177 -10.57 6.23 -2.99
CA THR A 177 -10.76 5.31 -1.86
C THR A 177 -11.67 4.12 -2.23
N LYS A 178 -12.69 4.33 -3.07
CA LYS A 178 -13.60 3.28 -3.50
C LYS A 178 -12.92 2.32 -4.48
N ALA A 179 -12.21 2.83 -5.48
CA ALA A 179 -11.45 2.05 -6.44
C ALA A 179 -10.34 1.25 -5.77
N PHE A 180 -9.71 1.81 -4.72
CA PHE A 180 -8.75 1.09 -3.88
C PHE A 180 -9.41 -0.11 -3.17
N ALA A 181 -10.53 0.09 -2.47
CA ALA A 181 -11.25 -1.00 -1.80
C ALA A 181 -11.76 -2.08 -2.78
N THR A 182 -12.24 -1.66 -3.97
CA THR A 182 -12.64 -2.59 -5.04
C THR A 182 -11.46 -3.38 -5.60
N GLY A 183 -10.29 -2.76 -5.71
CA GLY A 183 -9.06 -3.44 -6.13
C GLY A 183 -8.63 -4.50 -5.13
N LEU A 184 -8.77 -4.21 -3.83
CA LEU A 184 -8.45 -5.10 -2.72
C LEU A 184 -9.31 -6.36 -2.68
N SER A 185 -10.64 -6.21 -2.79
CA SER A 185 -11.56 -7.36 -2.75
C SER A 185 -11.29 -8.36 -3.88
N ALA A 186 -10.86 -7.87 -5.05
CA ALA A 186 -10.58 -8.71 -6.20
C ALA A 186 -9.35 -9.65 -6.05
N PHE A 187 -8.48 -9.43 -5.06
CA PHE A 187 -7.39 -10.38 -4.76
C PHE A 187 -7.88 -11.62 -4.02
N ILE A 188 -8.81 -11.44 -3.07
CA ILE A 188 -9.25 -12.50 -2.15
C ILE A 188 -10.63 -13.07 -2.48
N GLY A 189 -11.42 -12.41 -3.33
CA GLY A 189 -12.79 -12.81 -3.67
C GLY A 189 -13.85 -12.02 -2.89
N GLU A 190 -15.10 -12.06 -3.36
CA GLU A 190 -16.21 -11.27 -2.77
C GLU A 190 -16.69 -11.81 -1.41
N ASP A 191 -16.47 -13.09 -1.12
CA ASP A 191 -16.90 -13.75 0.11
C ASP A 191 -15.82 -13.79 1.21
N HIS A 192 -14.71 -13.06 1.01
CA HIS A 192 -13.54 -13.09 1.88
C HIS A 192 -13.14 -11.69 2.35
N SER A 193 -12.48 -11.65 3.50
CA SER A 193 -11.96 -10.41 4.09
C SER A 193 -10.52 -10.59 4.54
N TYR A 194 -9.71 -9.54 4.43
CA TYR A 194 -8.41 -9.47 5.06
C TYR A 194 -8.56 -9.41 6.58
N ASP A 195 -7.68 -10.09 7.29
CA ASP A 195 -7.53 -9.94 8.73
C ASP A 195 -6.95 -8.58 9.10
N LEU A 196 -6.06 -8.04 8.26
CA LEU A 196 -5.51 -6.70 8.41
C LEU A 196 -5.24 -6.06 7.04
N VAL A 197 -5.68 -4.81 6.90
CA VAL A 197 -5.17 -3.89 5.88
C VAL A 197 -4.32 -2.81 6.57
N ALA A 198 -3.03 -2.75 6.25
CA ALA A 198 -2.11 -1.75 6.77
C ALA A 198 -1.73 -0.74 5.67
N LEU A 199 -1.99 0.54 5.90
CA LEU A 199 -1.73 1.63 4.97
C LEU A 199 -0.53 2.45 5.44
N SER A 200 0.64 2.20 4.84
CA SER A 200 1.83 3.04 5.02
C SER A 200 1.76 4.28 4.11
N SER A 201 0.71 5.08 4.31
CA SER A 201 0.38 6.29 3.56
C SER A 201 -0.04 7.44 4.48
N CYS A 202 0.08 8.68 3.99
CA CYS A 202 -0.46 9.84 4.68
C CYS A 202 -1.99 9.82 4.66
N SER A 203 -2.62 10.32 5.72
CA SER A 203 -4.00 10.83 5.69
C SER A 203 -5.08 9.84 5.22
N ASN A 204 -4.86 8.54 5.38
CA ASN A 204 -5.84 7.51 5.00
C ASN A 204 -6.59 6.88 6.17
N GLY A 205 -6.27 7.23 7.42
CA GLY A 205 -7.09 6.94 8.60
C GLY A 205 -8.33 7.83 8.67
N THR A 206 -9.24 7.69 7.71
CA THR A 206 -10.43 8.56 7.54
C THR A 206 -11.73 7.74 7.67
N PRO A 207 -12.85 8.38 8.03
CA PRO A 207 -14.14 7.70 8.05
C PRO A 207 -14.53 7.07 6.71
N ALA A 208 -14.16 7.71 5.61
CA ALA A 208 -14.43 7.19 4.27
C ALA A 208 -13.66 5.90 3.98
N MET A 209 -12.36 5.87 4.27
CA MET A 209 -11.52 4.68 4.06
C MET A 209 -12.03 3.50 4.89
N ALA A 210 -12.30 3.70 6.18
CA ALA A 210 -12.85 2.66 7.04
C ALA A 210 -14.21 2.15 6.54
N LYS A 211 -15.11 3.06 6.12
CA LYS A 211 -16.41 2.67 5.52
C LYS A 211 -16.24 1.79 4.28
N TYR A 212 -15.34 2.14 3.36
CA TYR A 212 -15.16 1.35 2.13
C TYR A 212 -14.42 0.04 2.37
N LEU A 213 -13.62 -0.06 3.43
CA LEU A 213 -12.89 -1.28 3.78
C LEU A 213 -13.66 -2.22 4.71
N GLN A 214 -14.72 -1.78 5.39
CA GLN A 214 -15.44 -2.60 6.38
C GLN A 214 -15.96 -3.95 5.85
N GLU A 215 -16.21 -4.04 4.55
CA GLU A 215 -16.67 -5.28 3.89
C GLU A 215 -15.52 -6.19 3.45
N THR A 216 -14.29 -5.68 3.45
CA THR A 216 -13.11 -6.36 2.88
C THR A 216 -11.99 -6.56 3.89
N ALA A 217 -12.10 -5.99 5.09
CA ALA A 217 -11.08 -6.08 6.12
C ALA A 217 -11.70 -6.10 7.52
N ARG A 218 -11.08 -6.85 8.43
CA ARG A 218 -11.45 -6.91 9.85
C ARG A 218 -10.78 -5.79 10.65
N TYR A 219 -9.50 -5.56 10.39
CA TYR A 219 -8.75 -4.46 10.99
C TYR A 219 -8.12 -3.56 9.93
N LEU A 220 -8.06 -2.26 10.23
CA LEU A 220 -7.32 -1.27 9.48
C LEU A 220 -6.22 -0.68 10.36
N LEU A 221 -4.98 -0.64 9.87
CA LEU A 221 -3.92 0.17 10.45
C LEU A 221 -3.60 1.33 9.49
N ALA A 222 -3.87 2.56 9.89
CA ALA A 222 -3.60 3.72 9.04
C ALA A 222 -3.24 4.96 9.87
N SER A 223 -2.66 5.95 9.19
CA SER A 223 -2.43 7.27 9.79
C SER A 223 -3.59 8.22 9.51
N PRO A 224 -4.21 8.83 10.54
CA PRO A 224 -5.21 9.85 10.35
C PRO A 224 -4.63 11.20 9.93
N GLN A 225 -3.30 11.40 9.95
CA GLN A 225 -2.65 12.65 9.49
C GLN A 225 -1.45 12.34 8.59
N ASN A 226 -0.64 13.36 8.33
CA ASN A 226 0.61 13.22 7.60
C ASN A 226 1.53 12.22 8.30
N LEU A 227 1.71 11.05 7.68
CA LEU A 227 2.68 10.04 8.07
C LEU A 227 3.70 9.93 6.96
N HIS A 228 4.95 10.11 7.32
CA HIS A 228 6.02 9.94 6.37
C HIS A 228 6.05 8.46 5.88
N LEU A 229 5.98 8.23 4.57
CA LEU A 229 5.57 6.97 3.90
C LEU A 229 6.44 5.73 4.19
N SER A 230 7.58 5.88 4.87
CA SER A 230 8.63 4.86 5.03
C SER A 230 8.67 4.16 6.39
N HIS A 231 7.59 4.27 7.19
CA HIS A 231 7.71 4.06 8.63
C HIS A 231 6.87 2.97 9.28
N ILE A 232 5.88 2.35 8.60
CA ILE A 232 5.29 1.14 9.18
C ILE A 232 6.41 0.09 9.30
N ASN A 233 6.65 -0.33 10.54
CA ASN A 233 7.57 -1.38 10.90
C ASN A 233 6.78 -2.69 10.96
N PHE A 234 7.02 -3.56 9.98
CA PHE A 234 6.36 -4.85 9.87
C PHE A 234 7.28 -6.01 10.30
N THR A 235 8.26 -5.73 11.17
CA THR A 235 9.09 -6.80 11.78
C THR A 235 8.21 -7.76 12.58
N SER A 236 7.13 -7.29 13.19
CA SER A 236 6.17 -8.13 13.92
C SER A 236 5.45 -9.15 13.05
N LEU A 237 5.51 -9.08 11.70
CA LEU A 237 4.99 -10.14 10.84
C LEU A 237 5.72 -11.48 11.06
N GLU A 238 6.92 -11.46 11.63
CA GLU A 238 7.65 -12.69 12.00
C GLU A 238 6.88 -13.53 13.05
N LEU A 239 5.98 -12.91 13.82
CA LEU A 239 5.10 -13.61 14.76
C LEU A 239 4.16 -14.60 14.07
N LEU A 240 3.85 -14.39 12.79
CA LEU A 240 2.98 -15.30 12.02
C LEU A 240 3.61 -16.68 11.80
N ASN A 241 4.94 -16.80 11.83
CA ASN A 241 5.60 -18.11 11.77
C ASN A 241 5.43 -18.90 13.07
N GLU A 242 5.37 -18.20 14.21
CA GLU A 242 5.28 -18.81 15.54
C GLU A 242 3.81 -19.05 15.95
N SER A 243 2.90 -18.21 15.47
CA SER A 243 1.47 -18.25 15.78
C SER A 243 0.67 -17.72 14.59
N PRO A 244 0.43 -18.55 13.55
CA PRO A 244 -0.36 -18.16 12.38
C PRO A 244 -1.79 -17.74 12.72
N ASP A 245 -2.33 -18.24 13.83
CA ASP A 245 -3.67 -17.95 14.36
C ASP A 245 -3.69 -16.75 15.34
N ILE A 246 -2.62 -15.95 15.38
CA ILE A 246 -2.56 -14.74 16.20
C ILE A 246 -3.77 -13.84 15.94
N ASP A 247 -4.36 -13.30 17.01
CA ASP A 247 -5.43 -12.32 16.89
C ASP A 247 -4.98 -11.14 16.00
N PRO A 248 -5.68 -10.85 14.89
CA PRO A 248 -5.26 -9.81 13.96
C PRO A 248 -5.20 -8.41 14.58
N GLY A 249 -6.07 -8.13 15.55
CA GLY A 249 -6.05 -6.88 16.31
C GLY A 249 -4.76 -6.76 17.13
N HIS A 250 -4.36 -7.82 17.81
CA HIS A 250 -3.09 -7.88 18.53
C HIS A 250 -1.88 -7.69 17.62
N LEU A 251 -1.87 -8.34 16.44
CA LEU A 251 -0.80 -8.15 15.45
C LEU A 251 -0.77 -6.69 14.94
N ALA A 252 -1.92 -6.11 14.63
CA ALA A 252 -2.03 -4.72 14.17
C ALA A 252 -1.53 -3.73 15.24
N GLU A 253 -1.90 -3.93 16.50
CA GLU A 253 -1.40 -3.11 17.62
C GLU A 253 0.10 -3.24 17.81
N LYS A 254 0.67 -4.45 17.65
CA LYS A 254 2.11 -4.67 17.76
C LYS A 254 2.87 -3.94 16.65
N ILE A 255 2.41 -4.05 15.41
CA ILE A 255 2.94 -3.31 14.25
C ILE A 255 2.84 -1.80 14.50
N ALA A 256 1.69 -1.32 14.99
CA ALA A 256 1.46 0.09 15.26
C ALA A 256 2.38 0.62 16.37
N ALA A 257 2.55 -0.12 17.47
CA ALA A 257 3.42 0.24 18.59
C ALA A 257 4.89 0.33 18.16
N GLU A 258 5.40 -0.69 17.46
CA GLU A 258 6.79 -0.68 16.97
C GLU A 258 7.04 0.43 15.94
N SER A 259 6.05 0.71 15.09
CA SER A 259 6.11 1.82 14.15
C SER A 259 6.14 3.16 14.88
N TYR A 260 5.28 3.33 15.88
CA TYR A 260 5.18 4.52 16.71
C TYR A 260 6.48 4.79 17.48
N ASP A 261 7.05 3.78 18.15
CA ASP A 261 8.29 3.93 18.91
C ASP A 261 9.43 4.41 17.99
N ARG A 262 9.65 3.73 16.87
CA ARG A 262 10.66 4.12 15.88
C ARG A 262 10.41 5.53 15.30
N LEU A 263 9.15 5.86 15.01
CA LEU A 263 8.79 7.18 14.50
C LEU A 263 9.07 8.28 15.51
N THR A 264 8.67 8.08 16.77
CA THR A 264 8.84 9.10 17.80
C THR A 264 10.30 9.36 18.15
N GLU A 265 11.19 8.40 17.92
CA GLU A 265 12.63 8.60 18.01
C GLU A 265 13.22 9.38 16.82
N SER A 266 12.70 9.15 15.61
CA SER A 266 13.31 9.61 14.35
C SER A 266 12.74 10.92 13.80
N VAL A 267 11.49 11.27 14.11
CA VAL A 267 10.83 12.46 13.56
C VAL A 267 10.51 13.49 14.65
N GLN A 268 10.49 14.77 14.27
CA GLN A 268 10.10 15.88 15.15
C GLN A 268 8.67 16.38 14.92
N THR A 269 8.05 15.94 13.82
CA THR A 269 6.66 16.26 13.44
C THR A 269 5.66 15.43 14.24
N VAL A 270 4.37 15.64 13.98
CA VAL A 270 3.31 14.78 14.53
C VAL A 270 3.55 13.32 14.16
N VAL A 271 3.22 12.42 15.07
CA VAL A 271 3.12 10.98 14.82
C VAL A 271 1.71 10.57 15.23
N SER A 272 0.92 10.07 14.29
CA SER A 272 -0.38 9.49 14.55
C SER A 272 -0.53 8.20 13.77
N LEU A 273 -0.84 7.12 14.47
CA LEU A 273 -1.20 5.83 13.91
C LEU A 273 -2.42 5.34 14.66
N ALA A 274 -3.39 4.79 13.95
CA ALA A 274 -4.58 4.21 14.56
C ALA A 274 -4.82 2.81 14.01
N VAL A 275 -5.17 1.91 14.91
CA VAL A 275 -5.75 0.61 14.59
C VAL A 275 -7.27 0.76 14.77
N TYR A 276 -8.01 0.40 13.73
CA TYR A 276 -9.46 0.41 13.70
C TYR A 276 -9.95 -1.03 13.63
N ASP A 277 -10.78 -1.43 14.59
CA ASP A 277 -11.62 -2.62 14.50
C ASP A 277 -12.84 -2.27 13.62
N LEU A 278 -12.88 -2.81 12.40
CA LEU A 278 -13.90 -2.45 11.43
C LEU A 278 -15.27 -3.07 11.74
N GLU A 279 -15.33 -4.13 12.54
CA GLU A 279 -16.58 -4.68 13.05
C GLU A 279 -17.20 -3.73 14.08
N VAL A 280 -16.40 -3.25 15.03
CA VAL A 280 -16.86 -2.30 16.07
C VAL A 280 -17.18 -0.94 15.46
N THR A 281 -16.25 -0.38 14.68
CA THR A 281 -16.45 0.94 14.06
C THR A 281 -17.60 0.94 13.04
N GLY A 282 -17.89 -0.22 12.41
CA GLY A 282 -19.04 -0.42 11.53
C GLY A 282 -20.37 0.01 12.13
N GLY A 283 -20.51 -0.05 13.46
CA GLY A 283 -21.70 0.41 14.19
C GLY A 283 -22.01 1.91 14.05
N TYR A 284 -21.01 2.74 13.72
CA TYR A 284 -21.18 4.20 13.61
C TYR A 284 -20.51 4.82 12.37
N ILE A 285 -19.72 4.07 11.59
CA ILE A 285 -18.87 4.65 10.53
C ILE A 285 -19.68 5.34 9.42
N GLU A 286 -20.88 4.82 9.10
CA GLU A 286 -21.77 5.44 8.12
C GLU A 286 -22.23 6.83 8.57
N GLU A 287 -22.61 6.97 9.84
CA GLU A 287 -23.02 8.25 10.43
C GLU A 287 -21.85 9.24 10.45
N LEU A 288 -20.68 8.79 10.93
CA LEU A 288 -19.48 9.62 11.01
C LEU A 288 -19.05 10.10 9.62
N TYR A 289 -19.04 9.20 8.62
CA TYR A 289 -18.76 9.54 7.23
C TYR A 289 -19.78 10.55 6.68
N SER A 290 -21.08 10.32 6.90
CA SER A 290 -22.15 11.20 6.42
C SER A 290 -22.05 12.61 7.02
N LYS A 291 -21.89 12.74 8.35
CA LYS A 291 -21.72 14.03 9.03
C LYS A 291 -20.44 14.75 8.59
N THR A 292 -19.36 14.01 8.42
CA THR A 292 -18.09 14.55 7.90
C THR A 292 -18.31 15.15 6.51
N ARG A 293 -18.91 14.39 5.60
CA ARG A 293 -19.21 14.85 4.24
C ARG A 293 -20.17 16.05 4.24
N GLU A 294 -21.24 16.00 5.03
CA GLU A 294 -22.21 17.10 5.15
C GLU A 294 -21.53 18.38 5.63
N TYR A 295 -20.77 18.32 6.73
CA TYR A 295 -20.09 19.49 7.28
C TYR A 295 -19.11 20.10 6.26
N LEU A 296 -18.30 19.27 5.61
CA LEU A 296 -17.27 19.74 4.68
C LEU A 296 -17.86 20.31 3.39
N ASN A 297 -19.01 19.82 2.92
CA ASN A 297 -19.73 20.41 1.78
C ASN A 297 -20.24 21.84 2.05
N HIS A 298 -20.39 22.22 3.32
CA HIS A 298 -20.80 23.57 3.73
C HIS A 298 -19.62 24.47 4.09
N GLU A 299 -18.40 23.93 4.24
CA GLU A 299 -17.21 24.75 4.41
C GLU A 299 -16.78 25.38 3.08
N THR A 300 -16.32 26.62 3.11
CA THR A 300 -15.67 27.21 1.94
C THR A 300 -14.39 26.43 1.64
N PRO A 301 -14.20 25.91 0.41
CA PRO A 301 -12.98 25.23 0.03
C PRO A 301 -11.79 26.12 0.35
N ASN A 302 -10.93 25.64 1.25
CA ASN A 302 -9.65 26.28 1.51
C ASN A 302 -8.59 25.38 0.88
N LEU A 303 -8.03 25.85 -0.23
CA LEU A 303 -7.00 25.18 -1.03
C LEU A 303 -5.75 24.79 -0.23
N PHE A 304 -5.61 25.24 1.02
CA PHE A 304 -4.48 24.96 1.90
C PHE A 304 -4.86 24.19 3.17
N LYS A 305 -6.11 23.71 3.31
CA LYS A 305 -6.49 22.92 4.48
C LYS A 305 -6.05 21.47 4.28
N GLU A 306 -4.95 21.15 4.93
CA GLU A 306 -4.52 19.79 5.24
C GLU A 306 -5.66 18.98 5.90
N ASN A 307 -5.57 17.66 5.82
CA ASN A 307 -6.41 16.74 6.57
C ASN A 307 -6.45 17.14 8.06
N ARG A 308 -7.65 17.33 8.61
CA ARG A 308 -7.86 17.86 9.97
C ARG A 308 -8.20 16.74 10.94
N ASP A 309 -7.88 16.94 12.21
CA ASP A 309 -8.34 16.04 13.24
C ASP A 309 -9.87 16.20 13.42
N CYS A 310 -10.63 15.10 13.34
CA CYS A 310 -12.09 15.17 13.44
C CYS A 310 -12.58 15.74 14.78
N ILE A 311 -11.77 15.70 15.86
CA ILE A 311 -12.13 16.34 17.14
C ILE A 311 -12.33 17.85 17.03
N GLU A 312 -11.80 18.47 15.97
CA GLU A 312 -11.98 19.91 15.71
C GLU A 312 -13.35 20.23 15.10
N LEU A 313 -14.14 19.22 14.74
CA LEU A 313 -15.46 19.39 14.13
C LEU A 313 -16.54 19.44 15.19
N PRO A 314 -17.51 20.38 15.09
CA PRO A 314 -18.50 20.61 16.16
C PRO A 314 -19.47 19.46 16.37
N PHE A 315 -19.63 18.55 15.40
CA PHE A 315 -20.48 17.37 15.53
C PHE A 315 -19.75 16.14 16.09
N PHE A 316 -18.43 16.19 16.22
CA PHE A 316 -17.64 15.03 16.62
C PHE A 316 -17.80 14.78 18.12
N ASP A 317 -18.38 13.64 18.46
CA ASP A 317 -18.49 13.14 19.82
C ASP A 317 -17.43 12.06 20.04
N LYS A 318 -16.48 12.31 20.94
CA LYS A 318 -15.38 11.38 21.23
C LYS A 318 -15.89 10.07 21.83
N ASP A 319 -16.91 10.13 22.69
CA ASP A 319 -17.41 8.94 23.37
C ASP A 319 -18.19 8.05 22.37
N GLN A 320 -18.79 8.67 21.35
CA GLN A 320 -19.48 7.95 20.27
C GLN A 320 -18.53 7.39 19.21
N TYR A 321 -17.50 8.15 18.81
CA TYR A 321 -16.71 7.86 17.60
C TYR A 321 -15.29 7.35 17.86
N SER A 322 -14.95 6.99 19.10
CA SER A 322 -13.64 6.39 19.43
C SER A 322 -13.71 4.89 19.75
N ASP A 323 -14.90 4.29 19.78
CA ASP A 323 -15.02 2.86 20.09
C ASP A 323 -14.42 2.01 18.96
N GLY A 324 -13.64 0.99 19.31
CA GLY A 324 -12.88 0.23 18.31
C GLY A 324 -11.70 0.98 17.67
N VAL A 325 -11.31 2.16 18.19
CA VAL A 325 -10.16 2.93 17.67
C VAL A 325 -9.03 2.98 18.71
N ARG A 326 -7.92 2.30 18.42
CA ARG A 326 -6.70 2.34 19.23
C ARG A 326 -5.69 3.31 18.61
N LEU A 327 -5.51 4.46 19.25
CA LEU A 327 -4.62 5.51 18.79
C LEU A 327 -3.23 5.48 19.46
N PHE A 328 -2.19 5.60 18.64
CA PHE A 328 -0.81 5.87 19.01
C PHE A 328 -0.44 7.28 18.54
N TYR A 329 -0.30 8.22 19.47
CA TYR A 329 -0.19 9.64 19.15
C TYR A 329 0.90 10.36 19.94
N ARG A 330 1.65 11.19 19.22
CA ARG A 330 2.52 12.20 19.78
C ARG A 330 2.34 13.51 19.02
N PRO A 331 2.11 14.64 19.70
CA PRO A 331 2.11 15.95 19.05
C PRO A 331 3.46 16.27 18.39
N PRO A 332 3.51 17.25 17.47
CA PRO A 332 4.77 17.77 16.97
C PRO A 332 5.58 18.39 18.11
N ARG A 333 6.92 18.36 18.05
CA ARG A 333 7.76 18.94 19.12
C ARG A 333 7.82 20.47 19.09
N PHE A 334 7.24 21.11 18.09
CA PHE A 334 7.26 22.55 17.87
C PHE A 334 5.94 23.05 17.25
N GLY A 335 5.72 24.36 17.27
CA GLY A 335 4.53 25.01 16.73
C GLY A 335 3.35 25.03 17.70
N SER A 336 2.21 25.57 17.23
CA SER A 336 1.01 25.81 18.04
C SER A 336 0.35 24.54 18.58
N ARG A 337 0.56 23.40 17.92
CA ARG A 337 0.02 22.09 18.32
C ARG A 337 0.96 21.26 19.20
N SER A 338 2.10 21.80 19.63
CA SER A 338 3.11 21.04 20.38
C SER A 338 2.65 20.57 21.77
N SER A 339 1.66 21.23 22.34
CA SER A 339 1.03 20.86 23.60
C SER A 339 -0.29 20.10 23.43
N SER A 340 -0.62 19.66 22.21
CA SER A 340 -1.86 18.88 21.99
C SER A 340 -1.66 17.48 22.54
N GLU A 341 -2.35 17.12 23.61
CA GLU A 341 -2.27 15.76 24.19
C GLU A 341 -3.31 14.80 23.61
N THR A 342 -4.25 15.32 22.81
CA THR A 342 -5.38 14.57 22.29
C THR A 342 -5.41 14.57 20.77
N HIS A 343 -5.92 13.47 20.21
CA HIS A 343 -6.34 13.36 18.83
C HIS A 343 -7.54 12.41 18.74
N SER A 344 -8.45 12.60 17.77
CA SER A 344 -9.63 11.72 17.60
C SER A 344 -9.33 10.29 17.12
N GLY A 345 -8.13 9.99 16.61
CA GLY A 345 -7.91 8.81 15.78
C GLY A 345 -8.43 8.92 14.34
N TRP A 346 -9.09 10.01 13.95
CA TRP A 346 -9.67 10.19 12.62
C TRP A 346 -9.16 11.44 11.91
N GLY A 347 -8.87 11.29 10.62
CA GLY A 347 -8.64 12.37 9.67
C GLY A 347 -9.92 12.73 8.95
N CYS A 348 -10.33 14.00 9.04
CA CYS A 348 -11.44 14.59 8.33
C CYS A 348 -10.91 15.53 7.25
N LYS A 349 -11.01 15.07 5.99
CA LYS A 349 -10.47 15.76 4.81
C LYS A 349 -11.57 16.39 3.98
N ILE A 350 -11.39 17.65 3.61
CA ILE A 350 -12.25 18.37 2.66
C ILE A 350 -12.15 17.67 1.29
N VAL A 351 -13.30 17.44 0.67
CA VAL A 351 -13.40 17.02 -0.73
C VAL A 351 -12.98 18.19 -1.61
N ASP A 352 -11.97 18.00 -2.47
CA ASP A 352 -11.50 19.00 -3.43
C ASP A 352 -12.43 19.19 -4.63
#